data_AF-A0A937SMD2-F1
#
_entry.id   AF-A0A937SMD2-F1
#
_cell.length_a   1.000
_cell.length_b   1.000
_cell.length_c   1.000
_cell.angle_alpha   90.00
_cell.angle_beta   90.00
_cell.angle_gamma   90.00
#
_symmetry.space_group_name_H-M   'P 1'
#
loop_
_entity.id
_entity.type
_entity.pdbx_description
1 polymer ?
#
loop_
_entity_poly.entity_id
_entity_poly.type
_entity_poly.pdbx_seq_one_letter_code
_entity_poly.pdbx_strand_id
1 'polypeptide(L)' 'GSQVGEVLLEDCKTIGADLLVMGAYTHSRMRQLILGGVTKHVLANAELPVLMAH' A
#
# COMPACT_ATOMS: atom_id res chain seq x y z
N GLY A 1 4.23 10.45 3.34
CA GLY A 1 3.17 9.57 2.81
C GLY A 1 3.60 8.99 1.49
N SER A 2 3.64 9.82 0.45
CA SER A 2 4.17 9.45 -0.87
C SER A 2 5.57 8.83 -0.81
N GLN A 3 6.52 9.49 -0.13
CA GLN A 3 7.90 8.98 -0.01
C GLN A 3 7.99 7.56 0.59
N VAL A 4 7.10 7.21 1.52
CA VAL A 4 7.07 5.86 2.11
C VAL A 4 6.46 4.84 1.14
N GLY A 5 5.44 5.24 0.37
CA GLY A 5 4.86 4.39 -0.66
C GLY A 5 5.84 4.14 -1.82
N GLU A 6 6.64 5.14 -2.17
CA GLU A 6 7.67 5.06 -3.20
C GLU A 6 8.76 4.06 -2.81
N VAL A 7 9.36 4.22 -1.64
CA VAL A 7 10.37 3.29 -1.12
C VAL A 7 9.81 1.86 -1.00
N LEU A 8 8.56 1.71 -0.55
CA LEU A 8 7.92 0.40 -0.46
C LEU A 8 7.80 -0.30 -1.83
N LEU A 9 7.46 0.44 -2.89
CA LEU A 9 7.36 -0.09 -4.25
C LEU A 9 8.73 -0.37 -4.85
N GLU A 10 9.73 0.48 -4.60
CA GLU A 10 11.12 0.25 -5.01
C GLU A 10 11.68 -1.03 -4.37
N ASP A 11 11.40 -1.27 -3.10
CA ASP A 11 11.80 -2.49 -2.41
C ASP A 11 11.12 -3.72 -3.02
N CYS A 12 9.81 -3.66 -3.29
CA CYS A 12 9.08 -4.74 -3.96
C CYS A 12 9.70 -5.09 -5.32
N LYS A 13 10.09 -4.07 -6.10
CA LYS A 13 10.77 -4.24 -7.38
C LYS A 13 12.15 -4.85 -7.22
N THR A 14 12.91 -4.38 -6.24
CA THR A 14 14.28 -4.83 -5.97
C THR A 14 14.33 -6.32 -5.61
N ILE A 15 13.35 -6.79 -4.84
CA ILE A 15 13.27 -8.22 -4.44
C ILE A 15 12.54 -9.09 -5.46
N GLY A 16 11.97 -8.51 -6.52
CA GLY A 16 11.16 -9.23 -7.50
C GLY A 16 9.86 -9.79 -6.90
N ALA A 17 9.18 -9.02 -6.06
CA ALA A 17 7.92 -9.44 -5.45
C ALA A 17 6.79 -9.57 -6.49
N ASP A 18 6.04 -10.67 -6.43
CA ASP A 18 4.88 -10.91 -7.30
C ASP A 18 3.55 -10.41 -6.70
N LEU A 19 3.54 -10.11 -5.38
CA LEU A 19 2.34 -9.66 -4.67
C LEU A 19 2.72 -8.79 -3.46
N LEU A 20 2.09 -7.62 -3.36
CA LEU A 20 2.16 -6.79 -2.16
C LEU A 20 0.89 -6.97 -1.31
N VAL A 21 1.04 -7.40 -0.06
CA VAL A 21 -0.07 -7.48 0.90
C VAL A 21 0.01 -6.32 1.87
N MET A 22 -1.06 -5.52 1.95
CA MET A 22 -1.16 -4.38 2.87
C MET A 22 -2.32 -4.57 3.84
N GLY A 23 -2.10 -4.23 5.12
CA GLY A 23 -3.14 -4.20 6.13
C GLY A 23 -4.15 -3.07 5.90
N ALA A 24 -5.41 -3.42 5.65
CA ALA A 24 -6.54 -2.51 5.61
C ALA A 24 -7.09 -2.29 7.03
N TYR A 25 -6.44 -1.41 7.80
CA TYR A 25 -6.95 -0.75 9.01
C TYR A 25 -7.54 -1.63 10.14
N THR A 26 -6.89 -1.62 11.30
CA THR A 26 -7.45 -2.11 12.58
C THR A 26 -7.50 -0.94 13.58
N HIS A 27 -8.70 -0.36 13.76
CA HIS A 27 -9.19 0.50 14.86
C HIS A 27 -10.09 1.64 14.32
N SER A 28 -11.39 1.53 14.62
CA SER A 28 -12.46 2.52 14.41
C SER A 28 -12.98 2.71 12.98
N ARG A 29 -14.10 2.03 12.72
CA ARG A 29 -15.00 2.02 11.54
C ARG A 29 -15.43 3.39 10.96
N MET A 30 -15.01 4.52 11.54
CA MET A 30 -15.44 5.86 11.12
C MET A 30 -14.41 6.65 10.29
N ARG A 31 -13.21 6.09 10.05
CA ARG A 31 -12.16 6.72 9.19
C ARG A 31 -11.76 5.88 7.97
N GLN A 32 -12.51 4.82 7.67
CA GLN A 32 -12.20 3.77 6.69
C GLN A 32 -12.13 4.23 5.22
N LEU A 33 -12.67 5.40 4.87
CA LEU A 33 -12.61 5.94 3.50
C LEU A 33 -11.41 6.87 3.26
N ILE A 34 -10.66 7.25 4.29
CA ILE A 34 -9.48 8.10 4.13
C ILE A 34 -8.27 7.20 3.90
N LEU A 35 -8.06 6.79 2.65
CA LEU A 35 -6.80 6.19 2.25
C LEU A 35 -5.65 7.11 2.67
N GLY A 36 -4.78 6.64 3.56
CA GLY A 36 -3.58 7.36 3.95
C GLY A 36 -2.69 7.67 2.74
N GLY A 37 -1.82 8.67 2.86
CA GLY A 37 -0.96 9.08 1.74
C GLY A 37 -0.08 7.96 1.17
N VAL A 38 0.27 6.95 2.00
CA VAL A 38 0.98 5.73 1.56
C VAL A 38 0.07 4.87 0.69
N THR A 39 -1.11 4.48 1.19
CA THR A 39 -2.05 3.62 0.47
C THR A 39 -2.50 4.24 -0.84
N LYS A 40 -2.77 5.56 -0.87
CA LYS A 40 -3.08 6.28 -2.12
C LYS A 40 -1.95 6.20 -3.14
N HIS A 41 -0.71 6.40 -2.68
CA HIS A 41 0.46 6.35 -3.55
C HIS A 41 0.69 4.94 -4.09
N VAL A 42 0.62 3.92 -3.24
CA VAL A 42 0.77 2.51 -3.63
C VAL A 42 -0.29 2.11 -4.66
N LEU A 43 -1.58 2.37 -4.38
CA LEU A 43 -2.66 2.01 -5.32
C LEU A 43 -2.57 2.76 -6.66
N ALA A 44 -1.94 3.94 -6.69
CA ALA A 44 -1.77 4.72 -7.92
C ALA A 44 -0.53 4.32 -8.74
N ASN A 45 0.51 3.76 -8.11
CA ASN A 45 1.82 3.54 -8.75
C ASN A 45 2.31 2.08 -8.71
N ALA A 46 1.59 1.16 -8.07
CA ALA A 46 2.00 -0.24 -8.02
C ALA A 46 2.03 -0.88 -9.41
N GLU A 47 3.18 -1.45 -9.77
CA GLU A 47 3.38 -2.27 -10.99
C GLU A 47 3.11 -3.77 -10.74
N LEU A 48 2.62 -4.11 -9.54
CA LEU A 48 2.29 -5.47 -9.11
C LEU A 48 0.91 -5.52 -8.43
N PRO A 49 0.25 -6.69 -8.37
CA PRO A 49 -0.98 -6.85 -7.63
C PRO A 49 -0.85 -6.43 -6.16
N VAL A 50 -1.83 -5.69 -5.65
CA VAL A 50 -1.90 -5.28 -4.26
C VAL A 50 -3.14 -5.90 -3.60
N LEU A 51 -2.92 -6.76 -2.61
CA LEU A 51 -3.97 -7.35 -1.78
C LEU A 51 -4.13 -6.53 -0.50
N MET A 52 -5.34 -6.01 -0.28
CA MET A 52 -5.71 -5.36 0.97
C MET A 52 -6.34 -6.39 1.91
N ALA A 53 -5.66 -6.73 3.02
CA ALA A 53 -6.07 -7.77 3.97
C ALA A 53 -6.37 -7.17 5.36
N HIS A 54 -7.25 -7.81 6.15
CA HIS A 54 -7.62 -7.39 7.51
C HIS A 54 -6.85 -8.18 8.57
#